data_AF-A0A1G6JA48-F1
#
_entry.id   AF-A0A1G6JA48-F1
#
_cell.length_a   1.000
_cell.length_b   1.000
_cell.length_c   1.000
_cell.angle_alpha   90.00
_cell.angle_beta   90.00
_cell.angle_gamma   90.00
#
_symmetry.space_group_name_H-M   'P 1'
#
loop_
_entity.id
_entity.type
_entity.pdbx_description
1 polymer ?
#
loop_
_entity_poly.entity_id
_entity_poly.type
_entity_poly.pdbx_seq_one_letter_code
_entity_poly.pdbx_strand_id
1 'polypeptide(L)'
;MQTKLPTAKPRRLPAATADAADSRRRSLSAMIAHKRRCREAGAPDSATIGQMVNAFLAAGGAITACPPAYVLPVQNGAGRQG
;
A
#
# COMPACT_ATOMS: atom_id res chain seq x y z
N MET A 1 14.64 -49.38 15.25
CA MET A 1 14.97 -49.09 13.84
C MET A 1 15.15 -47.58 13.70
N GLN A 2 16.37 -47.11 13.41
CA GLN A 2 16.71 -45.67 13.33
C GLN A 2 16.47 -45.16 11.91
N THR A 3 15.53 -44.24 11.74
CA THR A 3 15.31 -43.51 10.49
C THR A 3 16.30 -42.36 10.40
N LYS A 4 17.32 -42.50 9.53
CA LYS A 4 18.23 -41.40 9.19
C LYS A 4 17.47 -40.36 8.37
N LEU A 5 17.25 -39.17 8.92
CA LEU A 5 16.81 -38.00 8.15
C LEU A 5 17.94 -37.59 7.19
N PRO A 6 17.70 -37.42 5.88
CA PRO A 6 18.72 -36.93 4.97
C PRO A 6 19.04 -35.46 5.29
N THR A 7 20.31 -35.18 5.55
CA THR A 7 20.86 -33.83 5.68
C THR A 7 20.52 -33.01 4.45
N ALA A 8 19.56 -32.09 4.57
CA ALA A 8 19.15 -31.20 3.50
C ALA A 8 20.30 -30.25 3.14
N LYS A 9 20.82 -30.37 1.92
CA LYS A 9 21.78 -29.40 1.35
C LYS A 9 21.10 -28.03 1.27
N PRO A 10 21.73 -26.93 1.72
CA PRO A 10 21.13 -25.61 1.62
C PRO A 10 20.92 -25.27 0.13
N ARG A 11 19.66 -25.15 -0.26
CA ARG A 11 19.26 -24.82 -1.63
C ARG A 11 19.52 -23.33 -1.82
N ARG A 12 20.71 -22.99 -2.35
CA ARG A 12 21.07 -21.60 -2.66
C ARG A 12 20.15 -21.09 -3.78
N LEU A 13 19.47 -19.98 -3.53
CA LEU A 13 18.74 -19.26 -4.56
C LEU A 13 19.75 -18.71 -5.59
N PRO A 14 19.42 -18.72 -6.89
CA PRO A 14 20.19 -17.99 -7.90
C PRO A 14 20.46 -16.54 -7.47
N ALA A 15 21.63 -16.00 -7.76
CA ALA A 15 22.03 -14.66 -7.32
C ALA A 15 20.97 -13.60 -7.69
N ALA A 16 20.43 -13.66 -8.90
CA ALA A 16 19.38 -12.75 -9.37
C ALA A 16 18.09 -12.80 -8.53
N THR A 17 17.70 -13.96 -8.00
CA THR A 17 16.50 -14.08 -7.15
C THR A 17 16.78 -13.63 -5.72
N ALA A 18 18.02 -13.79 -5.23
CA ALA A 18 18.45 -13.23 -3.96
C ALA A 18 18.47 -11.69 -4.01
N ASP A 19 19.03 -11.10 -5.08
CA ASP A 19 19.08 -9.64 -5.27
C ASP A 19 17.67 -9.03 -5.40
N ALA A 20 16.77 -9.70 -6.13
CA ALA A 20 15.37 -9.28 -6.22
C ALA A 20 14.65 -9.35 -4.86
N ALA A 21 14.90 -10.40 -4.08
CA ALA A 21 14.34 -10.54 -2.73
C ALA A 21 14.86 -9.46 -1.78
N ASP A 22 16.16 -9.15 -1.82
CA ASP A 22 16.77 -8.10 -1.01
C ASP A 22 16.27 -6.71 -1.41
N SER A 23 16.14 -6.43 -2.71
CA SER A 23 15.57 -5.19 -3.22
C SER A 23 14.13 -4.99 -2.74
N ARG A 24 13.33 -6.06 -2.80
CA ARG A 24 11.95 -6.04 -2.28
C ARG A 24 11.92 -5.83 -0.77
N ARG A 25 12.80 -6.49 -0.01
CA ARG A 25 12.90 -6.32 1.45
C ARG A 25 13.26 -4.88 1.81
N ARG A 26 14.23 -4.27 1.13
CA ARG A 26 14.60 -2.87 1.34
C ARG A 26 13.43 -1.93 1.05
N SER A 27 12.76 -2.11 -0.09
CA SER A 27 11.57 -1.33 -0.45
C SER A 27 10.46 -1.43 0.59
N LEU A 28 10.14 -2.64 1.05
CA LEU A 28 9.14 -2.84 2.10
C LEU A 28 9.55 -2.20 3.43
N SER A 29 10.82 -2.32 3.81
CA SER A 29 11.32 -1.69 5.04
C SER A 29 11.23 -0.16 4.98
N ALA A 30 11.52 0.44 3.81
CA ALA A 30 11.38 1.87 3.59
C ALA A 30 9.91 2.30 3.68
N MET A 31 9.00 1.52 3.09
CA MET A 31 7.55 1.78 3.16
C MET A 31 7.02 1.67 4.59
N ILE A 32 7.44 0.66 5.35
CA ILE A 32 7.06 0.50 6.76
C ILE A 32 7.56 1.66 7.60
N ALA A 33 8.83 2.05 7.43
CA ALA A 33 9.41 3.19 8.13
C ALA A 33 8.68 4.50 7.79
N HIS A 34 8.33 4.70 6.52
CA HIS A 34 7.55 5.85 6.08
C HIS A 34 6.15 5.87 6.74
N LYS A 35 5.41 4.76 6.66
CA LYS A 35 4.09 4.64 7.30
C LYS A 35 4.13 4.89 8.80
N ARG A 36 5.17 4.41 9.49
CA ARG A 36 5.38 4.66 10.92
C ARG A 36 5.53 6.16 11.19
N ARG A 37 6.40 6.85 10.44
CA ARG A 37 6.57 8.31 10.59
C ARG A 37 5.27 9.07 10.36
N CYS A 38 4.51 8.71 9.32
CA CYS A 38 3.20 9.33 9.07
C CYS A 38 2.21 9.08 10.22
N ARG A 39 2.22 7.88 10.80
CA ARG A 39 1.37 7.57 11.96
C ARG A 39 1.77 8.38 13.19
N GLU A 40 3.06 8.51 13.45
CA GLU A 40 3.60 9.29 14.59
C GLU A 40 3.34 10.79 14.43
N ALA A 41 3.36 11.31 13.19
CA ALA A 41 3.05 12.71 12.89
C ALA A 41 1.56 13.05 13.08
N GLY A 42 0.67 12.06 13.06
CA GLY A 42 -0.77 12.25 13.18
C GLY A 42 -1.42 12.82 11.90
N ALA A 43 -2.74 13.02 11.97
CA ALA A 43 -3.46 13.69 10.90
C ALA A 43 -3.32 15.22 11.06
N PRO A 44 -3.06 15.97 9.98
CA PRO A 44 -3.05 17.43 10.04
C PRO A 44 -4.43 17.94 10.46
N ASP A 45 -4.45 18.99 11.26
CA ASP A 45 -5.69 19.66 11.64
C ASP A 45 -6.27 20.47 10.47
N SER A 46 -7.54 20.89 10.60
CA SER A 46 -8.25 21.62 9.54
C SER A 46 -7.54 22.93 9.14
N ALA A 47 -6.89 23.60 10.10
CA ALA A 47 -6.14 24.83 9.84
C ALA A 47 -4.91 24.56 8.97
N THR A 48 -4.13 23.52 9.28
CA THR A 48 -2.98 23.11 8.46
C THR A 48 -3.43 22.67 7.06
N ILE A 49 -4.53 21.90 6.96
CA ILE A 49 -5.10 21.50 5.67
C ILE A 49 -5.47 22.72 4.83
N GLY A 50 -6.10 23.74 5.43
CA GLY A 50 -6.45 24.98 4.75
C GLY A 50 -5.23 25.72 4.20
N GLN A 51 -4.12 25.77 4.95
CA GLN A 51 -2.88 26.36 4.47
C GLN A 51 -2.28 25.61 3.28
N MET A 52 -2.30 24.27 3.32
CA MET A 52 -1.82 23.44 2.21
C MET A 52 -2.65 23.64 0.94
N VAL A 53 -3.97 23.72 1.08
CA VAL A 53 -4.89 24.00 -0.04
C VAL A 53 -4.63 25.39 -0.62
N ASN A 54 -4.47 26.41 0.22
CA ASN A 54 -4.18 27.76 -0.24
C ASN A 54 -2.84 27.84 -1.00
N ALA A 55 -1.81 27.15 -0.52
CA ALA A 55 -0.53 27.06 -1.21
C ALA A 55 -0.66 26.38 -2.59
N PHE A 56 -1.46 25.32 -2.70
CA PHE A 56 -1.72 24.64 -3.97
C PHE A 56 -2.45 25.54 -4.98
N LEU A 57 -3.47 26.28 -4.52
CA LEU A 57 -4.20 27.24 -5.36
C LEU A 57 -3.28 28.39 -5.81
N ALA A 58 -2.43 28.90 -4.92
CA ALA A 58 -1.46 29.95 -5.24
C ALA A 58 -0.41 29.51 -6.28
N ALA A 59 -0.07 28.22 -6.31
CA ALA A 59 0.79 27.63 -7.34
C ALA A 59 0.08 27.42 -8.70
N GLY A 60 -1.18 27.83 -8.82
CA GLY A 60 -1.99 27.65 -10.03
C GLY A 60 -2.72 26.30 -10.08
N GLY A 61 -2.76 25.55 -8.99
CA GLY A 61 -3.54 24.33 -8.88
C GLY A 61 -5.05 24.62 -8.92
N ALA A 62 -5.83 23.69 -9.48
CA ALA A 62 -7.29 23.77 -9.52
C ALA A 62 -7.90 22.64 -8.71
N ILE A 63 -8.91 22.96 -7.89
CA ILE A 63 -9.67 21.99 -7.11
C ILE A 63 -11.09 21.95 -7.66
N THR A 64 -11.50 20.78 -8.14
CA THR A 64 -12.86 20.54 -8.60
C THR A 64 -13.59 19.64 -7.62
N ALA A 65 -14.78 20.05 -7.20
CA ALA A 65 -15.67 19.18 -6.43
C ALA A 65 -16.11 18.01 -7.31
N CYS A 66 -15.97 16.78 -6.81
CA CYS A 66 -16.54 15.61 -7.47
C CYS A 66 -18.07 15.74 -7.44
N PRO A 67 -18.78 15.55 -8.58
CA PRO A 67 -20.23 15.41 -8.56
C PRO A 67 -20.66 14.28 -7.62
N PRO A 68 -21.87 14.35 -7.03
CA PRO A 68 -22.37 13.26 -6.22
C PRO A 68 -22.41 11.96 -7.02
N ALA A 69 -21.66 10.96 -6.58
CA ALA A 69 -21.68 9.62 -7.16
C ALA A 69 -22.88 8.86 -6.61
N TYR A 70 -23.95 8.74 -7.39
CA TYR A 70 -25.04 7.83 -7.08
C TYR A 70 -24.63 6.42 -7.51
N VAL A 71 -24.27 5.58 -6.53
CA VAL A 71 -23.99 4.18 -6.77
C VAL A 71 -25.33 3.48 -6.98
N LEU A 72 -25.63 3.09 -8.22
CA LEU A 72 -26.68 2.09 -8.44
C LEU A 72 -26.24 0.80 -7.73
N PRO A 73 -27.14 0.08 -7.04
CA PRO A 73 -26.82 -1.24 -6.53
C PRO A 73 -26.26 -2.05 -7.70
N VAL A 74 -25.04 -2.59 -7.54
CA VAL A 74 -24.56 -3.60 -8.46
C VAL A 74 -25.55 -4.74 -8.33
N GLN A 75 -26.44 -4.88 -9.31
CA GLN A 75 -27.19 -6.11 -9.49
C GLN A 75 -26.17 -7.15 -9.91
N ASN A 76 -25.40 -7.65 -8.93
CA ASN A 76 -24.77 -8.94 -9.05
C ASN A 76 -25.95 -9.87 -9.28
N GLY A 77 -26.19 -10.22 -10.54
CA GLY A 77 -27.19 -11.17 -10.94
C GLY A 77 -26.83 -12.54 -10.38
N ALA A 78 -26.93 -12.70 -9.05
CA ALA A 78 -27.25 -13.96 -8.43
C ALA A 78 -28.69 -14.28 -8.85
N GLY A 79 -28.83 -14.56 -10.15
CA GLY A 79 -29.98 -15.23 -10.68
C GLY A 79 -30.06 -16.57 -9.98
N ARG A 80 -30.97 -16.68 -9.03
CA ARG A 80 -31.75 -17.88 -8.80
C ARG A 80 -33.04 -17.45 -8.12
N GLN A 81 -34.10 -17.52 -8.90
CA GLN A 81 -35.46 -17.55 -8.40
C GLN A 81 -35.62 -18.83 -7.57
N GLY A 82 -36.29 -18.69 -6.44
CA GLY A 82 -36.79 -19.77 -5.60
C GLY A 82 -37.96 -19.20 -4.81
#